data_AF-A0A2U8HCP1-F1
#
_entry.id   AF-A0A2U8HCP1-F1
#
_cell.length_a   1.000
_cell.length_b   1.000
_cell.length_c   1.000
_cell.angle_alpha   90.00
_cell.angle_beta   90.00
_cell.angle_gamma   90.00
#
_symmetry.space_group_name_H-M   'P 1'
#
loop_
_entity.id
_entity.type
_entity.pdbx_description
1 polymer ?
#
loop_
_entity_poly.entity_id
_entity_poly.type
_entity_poly.pdbx_seq_one_letter_code
_entity_poly.pdbx_strand_id
1 'polypeptide(L)'
;MVDLHRRLTGAAICGALSLAALPAFAEGARVSLACDRVTVCSEAGTCADAEGQVSFVLAPVDTDATGAGAYELTIDGGASLAAQAMSFAGPYLWAPALGHRETLTFTSETSALWLRQTIETGTTAPPSAEIDFLTCRILP
;
A
#
# COMPACT_ATOMS: atom_id res chain seq x y z
N MET A 1 62.23 -13.60 -55.08
CA MET A 1 62.34 -14.46 -53.89
C MET A 1 62.80 -13.52 -52.78
N VAL A 2 61.95 -12.94 -51.94
CA VAL A 2 60.83 -13.51 -51.16
C VAL A 2 59.66 -12.51 -51.09
N ASP A 3 58.49 -13.09 -50.84
CA ASP A 3 57.11 -12.65 -51.04
C ASP A 3 56.62 -11.29 -50.52
N LEU A 4 55.88 -10.64 -51.41
CA LEU A 4 54.89 -9.61 -51.16
C LEU A 4 53.54 -10.30 -50.84
N HIS A 5 53.23 -10.47 -49.55
CA HIS A 5 51.88 -10.87 -49.13
C HIS A 5 51.17 -9.79 -48.31
N ARG A 6 50.33 -9.07 -49.04
CA ARG A 6 49.20 -8.26 -48.62
C ARG A 6 48.20 -9.10 -47.81
N ARG A 7 47.96 -8.72 -46.54
CA ARG A 7 46.73 -9.04 -45.77
C ARG A 7 46.36 -7.77 -44.99
N LEU A 8 45.45 -6.96 -45.51
CA LEU A 8 44.01 -6.98 -45.24
C LEU A 8 43.67 -6.79 -43.75
N THR A 9 43.19 -5.58 -43.45
CA THR A 9 42.05 -5.25 -42.57
C THR A 9 42.06 -5.78 -41.14
N GLY A 10 42.34 -4.88 -40.20
CA GLY A 10 42.02 -5.04 -38.77
C GLY A 10 41.39 -3.76 -38.21
N ALA A 11 40.28 -3.32 -38.80
CA ALA A 11 39.39 -2.35 -38.17
C ALA A 11 38.33 -3.14 -37.39
N ALA A 12 38.51 -3.29 -36.08
CA ALA A 12 37.44 -3.72 -35.18
C ALA A 12 37.21 -2.58 -34.19
N ILE A 13 36.22 -1.79 -34.57
CA ILE A 13 35.70 -0.60 -33.91
C ILE A 13 35.31 -0.94 -32.47
N CYS A 14 35.71 -0.07 -31.54
CA CYS A 14 35.18 0.02 -30.18
C CYS A 14 33.65 0.14 -30.23
N GLY A 15 32.94 -0.97 -30.07
CA GLY A 15 31.51 -0.99 -29.81
C GLY A 15 31.26 -0.85 -28.32
N ALA A 16 31.33 0.38 -27.79
CA ALA A 16 30.80 0.68 -26.47
C ALA A 16 29.28 0.44 -26.50
N LEU A 17 28.82 -0.68 -25.94
CA LEU A 17 27.40 -0.85 -25.62
C LEU A 17 27.05 0.11 -24.48
N SER A 18 26.65 1.33 -24.86
CA SER A 18 25.93 2.24 -23.98
C SER A 18 24.54 1.65 -23.74
N LEU A 19 24.38 0.86 -22.66
CA LEU A 19 23.07 0.59 -22.09
C LEU A 19 22.49 1.94 -21.64
N ALA A 20 21.59 2.48 -22.45
CA ALA A 20 20.74 3.58 -22.03
C ALA A 20 19.91 3.09 -20.84
N ALA A 21 20.26 3.56 -19.65
CA ALA A 21 19.42 3.43 -18.47
C ALA A 21 18.14 4.22 -18.77
N LEU A 22 17.09 3.51 -19.17
CA LEU A 22 15.75 4.08 -19.20
C LEU A 22 15.41 4.48 -17.76
N PRO A 23 14.83 5.66 -17.53
CA PRO A 23 14.28 5.98 -16.23
C PRO A 23 13.15 4.98 -15.97
N ALA A 24 13.43 3.98 -15.14
CA ALA A 24 12.38 3.25 -14.47
C ALA A 24 11.71 4.27 -13.56
N PHE A 25 10.63 4.89 -14.04
CA PHE A 25 9.72 5.59 -13.14
C PHE A 25 9.21 4.52 -12.18
N ALA A 26 9.78 4.50 -10.98
CA ALA A 26 9.19 3.85 -9.84
C ALA A 26 7.87 4.57 -9.58
N GLU A 27 6.82 4.23 -10.33
CA GLU A 27 5.46 4.41 -9.87
C GLU A 27 5.37 3.51 -8.63
N GLY A 28 5.64 4.09 -7.46
CA GLY A 28 5.53 3.40 -6.18
C GLY A 28 4.17 2.72 -6.15
N ALA A 29 4.16 1.40 -5.96
CA ALA A 29 2.99 0.54 -6.16
C ALA A 29 1.81 1.03 -5.32
N ARG A 30 0.94 1.87 -5.90
CA ARG A 30 -0.28 2.34 -5.27
C ARG A 30 -1.31 1.23 -5.36
N VAL A 31 -1.97 0.93 -4.26
CA VAL A 31 -3.08 -0.01 -4.22
C VAL A 31 -4.36 0.76 -3.93
N SER A 32 -5.29 0.73 -4.88
CA SER A 32 -6.62 1.29 -4.73
C SER A 32 -7.61 0.15 -4.45
N LEU A 33 -8.45 0.32 -3.45
CA LEU A 33 -9.43 -0.67 -3.01
C LEU A 33 -10.83 -0.06 -3.03
N ALA A 34 -11.79 -0.83 -3.52
CA ALA A 34 -13.21 -0.62 -3.23
C ALA A 34 -13.71 -1.76 -2.38
N CYS A 35 -14.28 -1.46 -1.22
CA CYS A 35 -14.74 -2.44 -0.26
C CYS A 35 -16.21 -2.23 0.09
N ASP A 36 -16.96 -3.32 0.17
CA ASP A 36 -18.30 -3.38 0.75
C ASP A 36 -18.17 -3.78 2.22
N ARG A 37 -18.86 -3.05 3.11
CA ARG A 37 -19.00 -3.43 4.53
C ARG A 37 -20.00 -4.56 4.63
N VAL A 38 -19.62 -5.65 5.29
CA VAL A 38 -20.46 -6.85 5.44
C VAL A 38 -20.98 -7.00 6.86
N THR A 39 -20.11 -6.76 7.84
CA THR A 39 -20.45 -6.89 9.27
C THR A 39 -19.71 -5.81 10.04
N VAL A 40 -20.36 -5.24 11.05
CA VAL A 40 -19.72 -4.37 12.03
C VAL A 40 -19.86 -4.99 13.42
N CYS A 41 -18.77 -5.04 14.16
CA CYS A 41 -18.74 -5.52 15.55
C CYS A 41 -18.27 -4.41 16.49
N SER A 42 -18.93 -4.26 17.62
CA SER A 42 -18.57 -3.32 18.70
C SER A 42 -17.57 -3.93 19.69
N GLU A 43 -17.01 -3.10 20.58
CA GLU A 43 -16.11 -3.55 21.65
C GLU A 43 -16.78 -4.52 22.64
N ALA A 44 -18.12 -4.50 22.72
CA ALA A 44 -18.92 -5.42 23.53
C ALA A 44 -19.07 -6.81 22.89
N GLY A 45 -18.50 -7.05 21.70
CA GLY A 45 -18.63 -8.31 20.97
C GLY A 45 -19.99 -8.49 20.29
N THR A 46 -20.82 -7.44 20.23
CA THR A 46 -22.07 -7.46 19.48
C THR A 46 -21.79 -7.13 18.01
N CYS A 47 -22.22 -8.00 17.11
CA CYS A 47 -22.06 -7.85 15.66
C CYS A 47 -23.41 -7.73 14.97
N ALA A 48 -23.47 -6.92 13.92
CA ALA A 48 -24.64 -6.76 13.06
C ALA A 48 -24.22 -6.67 11.60
N ASP A 49 -25.14 -6.97 10.69
CA ASP A 49 -24.97 -6.72 9.27
C ASP A 49 -24.67 -5.23 9.06
N ALA A 50 -23.71 -4.95 8.18
CA ALA A 50 -23.33 -3.61 7.80
C ALA A 50 -23.68 -3.38 6.33
N GLU A 51 -23.97 -2.12 5.99
CA GLU A 51 -24.19 -1.69 4.62
C GLU A 51 -23.26 -0.51 4.30
N GLY A 52 -23.03 -0.30 3.02
CA GLY A 52 -22.23 0.82 2.51
C GLY A 52 -20.86 0.40 1.99
N GLN A 53 -20.25 1.34 1.28
CA GLN A 53 -18.93 1.17 0.66
C GLN A 53 -17.91 2.07 1.33
N VAL A 54 -16.66 1.61 1.31
CA VAL A 54 -15.48 2.40 1.66
C VAL A 54 -14.40 2.12 0.63
N SER A 55 -13.67 3.15 0.25
CA SER A 55 -12.52 3.05 -0.63
C SER A 55 -11.24 3.44 0.11
N PHE A 56 -10.16 2.71 -0.18
CA PHE A 56 -8.84 2.98 0.37
C PHE A 56 -7.84 3.16 -0.76
N VAL A 57 -6.91 4.10 -0.63
CA VAL A 57 -5.72 4.18 -1.47
C VAL A 57 -4.50 4.10 -0.56
N LEU A 58 -3.65 3.12 -0.79
CA LEU A 58 -2.41 2.89 -0.08
C LEU A 58 -1.25 3.20 -1.02
N ALA A 59 -0.48 4.24 -0.71
CA ALA A 59 0.66 4.65 -1.50
C ALA A 59 1.95 4.48 -0.68
N PRO A 60 2.85 3.57 -1.07
CA PRO A 60 4.16 3.43 -0.42
C PRO A 60 4.95 4.73 -0.50
N VAL A 61 5.55 5.14 0.62
CA VAL A 61 6.46 6.29 0.69
C VAL A 61 7.90 5.80 0.86
N ASP A 62 8.13 4.94 1.84
CA ASP A 62 9.43 4.33 2.12
C ASP A 62 9.20 2.96 2.75
N THR A 63 9.43 1.89 1.98
CA THR A 63 9.12 0.52 2.38
C THR A 63 10.26 -0.43 2.06
N ASP A 64 10.46 -1.42 2.92
CA ASP A 64 11.37 -2.52 2.64
C ASP A 64 10.80 -3.53 1.62
N ALA A 65 11.57 -4.58 1.32
CA ALA A 65 11.19 -5.61 0.35
C ALA A 65 9.94 -6.43 0.74
N THR A 66 9.51 -6.35 2.00
CA THR A 66 8.30 -7.01 2.51
C THR A 66 7.08 -6.09 2.51
N GLY A 67 7.27 -4.83 2.12
CA GLY A 67 6.24 -3.80 2.16
C GLY A 67 6.04 -3.19 3.55
N ALA A 68 6.91 -3.50 4.52
CA ALA A 68 6.89 -2.83 5.81
C ALA A 68 7.49 -1.43 5.67
N GLY A 69 6.86 -0.40 6.24
CA GLY A 69 7.34 0.97 6.08
C GLY A 69 6.25 2.03 6.12
N ALA A 70 6.62 3.24 5.68
CA ALA A 70 5.76 4.40 5.65
C ALA A 70 4.87 4.39 4.40
N TYR A 71 3.61 4.77 4.60
CA TYR A 71 2.59 4.88 3.56
C TYR A 71 1.82 6.20 3.69
N GLU A 72 1.29 6.65 2.57
CA GLU A 72 0.18 7.58 2.52
C GLU A 72 -1.12 6.78 2.34
N LEU A 73 -2.10 7.04 3.21
CA LEU A 73 -3.43 6.44 3.17
C LEU A 73 -4.47 7.50 2.82
N THR A 74 -5.31 7.23 1.83
CA THR A 74 -6.52 8.02 1.56
C THR A 74 -7.75 7.14 1.77
N ILE A 75 -8.78 7.68 2.42
CA ILE A 75 -10.07 7.01 2.64
C ILE A 75 -11.15 7.85 1.95
N ASP A 76 -11.97 7.23 1.10
CA ASP A 76 -13.11 7.87 0.41
C ASP A 76 -12.75 9.17 -0.33
N GLY A 77 -11.54 9.21 -0.92
CA GLY A 77 -11.05 10.38 -1.65
C GLY A 77 -10.75 11.60 -0.76
N GLY A 78 -10.68 11.41 0.55
CA GLY A 78 -10.38 12.45 1.54
C GLY A 78 -8.92 12.91 1.53
N ALA A 79 -8.51 13.57 2.61
CA ALA A 79 -7.12 13.97 2.79
C ALA A 79 -6.20 12.75 2.95
N SER A 80 -4.97 12.87 2.45
CA SER A 80 -3.93 11.87 2.67
C SER A 80 -3.47 11.89 4.13
N LEU A 81 -3.41 10.71 4.75
CA LEU A 81 -3.00 10.47 6.13
C LEU A 81 -1.70 9.69 6.13
N ALA A 82 -0.78 10.07 7.01
CA ALA A 82 0.42 9.27 7.25
C ALA A 82 0.02 7.95 7.93
N ALA A 83 0.50 6.84 7.37
CA ALA A 83 0.28 5.50 7.88
C ALA A 83 1.60 4.72 7.95
N GLN A 84 1.61 3.69 8.79
CA GLN A 84 2.72 2.74 8.91
C GLN A 84 2.20 1.33 8.66
N ALA A 85 2.90 0.55 7.84
CA ALA A 85 2.59 -0.85 7.61
C ALA A 85 3.67 -1.79 8.14
N MET A 86 3.26 -3.00 8.50
CA MET A 86 4.17 -4.10 8.84
C MET A 86 4.48 -5.05 7.67
N SER A 87 3.70 -4.99 6.59
CA SER A 87 3.88 -5.74 5.35
C SER A 87 2.94 -5.20 4.27
N PHE A 88 3.01 -5.73 3.03
CA PHE A 88 2.00 -5.48 1.98
C PHE A 88 0.57 -5.94 2.33
N ALA A 89 0.40 -6.83 3.31
CA ALA A 89 -0.92 -7.24 3.80
C ALA A 89 -1.40 -6.40 4.99
N GLY A 90 -0.58 -5.45 5.43
CA GLY A 90 -0.75 -4.74 6.68
C GLY A 90 -0.18 -5.51 7.89
N PRO A 91 -0.66 -5.21 9.11
CA PRO A 91 -1.59 -4.12 9.42
C PRO A 91 -1.04 -2.76 8.96
N TYR A 92 -1.92 -1.94 8.37
CA TYR A 92 -1.70 -0.52 8.11
C TYR A 92 -2.30 0.26 9.26
N LEU A 93 -1.49 1.07 9.95
CA LEU A 93 -1.89 1.80 11.15
C LEU A 93 -1.81 3.31 10.91
N TRP A 94 -2.84 4.04 11.31
CA TRP A 94 -2.88 5.50 11.27
C TRP A 94 -3.69 6.06 12.44
N ALA A 95 -3.61 7.38 12.62
CA ALA A 95 -4.35 8.12 13.63
C ALA A 95 -5.01 9.33 12.97
N PRO A 96 -6.32 9.29 12.66
CA PRO A 96 -7.00 10.39 11.96
C PRO A 96 -7.14 11.65 12.83
N ALA A 97 -7.09 11.48 14.15
CA ALA A 97 -7.14 12.55 15.14
C ALA A 97 -6.50 12.08 16.46
N LEU A 98 -6.23 13.03 17.35
CA LEU A 98 -5.76 12.72 18.71
C LEU A 98 -6.78 11.81 19.42
N GLY A 99 -6.28 10.79 20.12
CA GLY A 99 -7.12 9.81 20.81
C GLY A 99 -7.84 8.80 19.91
N HIS A 100 -7.61 8.85 18.58
CA HIS A 100 -8.12 7.88 17.64
C HIS A 100 -6.99 7.04 17.05
N ARG A 101 -7.25 5.74 16.88
CA ARG A 101 -6.34 4.82 16.22
C ARG A 101 -7.12 3.88 15.34
N GLU A 102 -6.62 3.69 14.13
CA GLU A 102 -7.26 2.81 13.17
C GLU A 102 -6.25 1.84 12.58
N THR A 103 -6.75 0.70 12.14
CA THR A 103 -5.93 -0.35 11.53
C THR A 103 -6.70 -1.05 10.42
N LEU A 104 -6.06 -1.20 9.26
CA LEU A 104 -6.56 -2.00 8.14
C LEU A 104 -5.65 -3.20 7.95
N THR A 105 -6.22 -4.41 7.92
CA THR A 105 -5.48 -5.65 7.70
C THR A 105 -6.16 -6.47 6.63
N PHE A 106 -5.44 -6.89 5.60
CA PHE A 106 -5.95 -7.84 4.63
C PHE A 106 -5.92 -9.25 5.22
N THR A 107 -7.06 -9.93 5.14
CA THR A 107 -7.22 -11.30 5.62
C THR A 107 -7.23 -12.31 4.48
N SER A 108 -7.49 -11.85 3.25
CA SER A 108 -7.32 -12.59 2.00
C SER A 108 -7.15 -11.61 0.83
N GLU A 109 -7.11 -12.12 -0.39
CA GLU A 109 -7.11 -11.30 -1.62
C GLU A 109 -8.39 -10.45 -1.79
N THR A 110 -9.49 -10.86 -1.15
CA THR A 110 -10.81 -10.21 -1.30
C THR A 110 -11.44 -9.80 0.01
N SER A 111 -10.72 -9.89 1.13
CA SER A 111 -11.27 -9.55 2.44
C SER A 111 -10.30 -8.77 3.32
N ALA A 112 -10.85 -7.86 4.11
CA ALA A 112 -10.09 -7.04 5.04
C ALA A 112 -10.86 -6.83 6.36
N LEU A 113 -10.11 -6.48 7.40
CA LEU A 113 -10.65 -5.99 8.67
C LEU A 113 -10.21 -4.54 8.85
N TRP A 114 -11.17 -3.66 9.14
CA TRP A 114 -10.89 -2.28 9.53
C TRP A 114 -11.32 -2.06 10.98
N LEU A 115 -10.34 -1.94 11.86
CA LEU A 115 -10.53 -1.63 13.27
C LEU A 115 -10.43 -0.12 13.47
N ARG A 116 -11.44 0.47 14.11
CA ARG A 116 -11.53 1.89 14.46
C ARG A 116 -11.66 2.03 15.97
N GLN A 117 -10.74 2.75 16.61
CA GLN A 117 -10.66 2.84 18.06
C GLN A 117 -10.64 4.29 18.54
N THR A 118 -11.34 4.53 19.64
CA THR A 118 -11.16 5.71 20.50
C THR A 118 -10.44 5.24 21.76
N ILE A 119 -9.19 5.66 21.96
CA ILE A 119 -8.28 5.10 22.98
C ILE A 119 -8.02 6.02 24.19
N GLU A 120 -8.27 7.32 24.06
CA GLU A 120 -8.09 8.29 25.15
C GLU A 120 -9.43 8.82 25.67
N THR A 121 -9.46 9.13 26.97
CA THR A 121 -10.46 10.03 27.55
C THR A 121 -9.96 11.47 27.36
N GLY A 122 -10.70 12.29 26.61
CA GLY A 122 -10.23 13.60 26.13
C GLY A 122 -10.90 14.01 24.82
N THR A 123 -11.47 13.05 24.10
CA THR A 123 -12.60 13.29 23.20
C THR A 123 -13.87 13.38 24.05
N THR A 124 -14.95 13.99 23.54
CA THR A 124 -16.24 14.01 24.25
C THR A 124 -16.93 12.64 24.31
N ALA A 125 -16.28 11.58 23.82
CA ALA A 125 -16.81 10.23 23.74
C ALA A 125 -16.05 9.27 24.67
N PRO A 126 -16.73 8.26 25.24
CA PRO A 126 -16.04 7.18 25.95
C PRO A 126 -15.13 6.39 25.00
N PRO A 127 -14.08 5.72 25.52
CA PRO A 127 -13.31 4.76 24.73
C PRO A 127 -14.21 3.70 24.12
N SER A 128 -13.99 3.40 22.85
CA SER A 128 -14.81 2.47 22.06
C SER A 128 -13.97 1.82 20.97
N ALA A 129 -14.47 0.71 20.41
CA ALA A 129 -13.86 0.09 19.25
C ALA A 129 -14.91 -0.53 18.33
N GLU A 130 -14.75 -0.32 17.04
CA GLU A 130 -15.57 -0.95 16.01
C GLU A 130 -14.66 -1.71 15.03
N ILE A 131 -15.09 -2.89 14.61
CA ILE A 131 -14.42 -3.68 13.57
C ILE A 131 -15.40 -3.85 12.41
N ASP A 132 -15.03 -3.35 11.23
CA ASP A 132 -15.72 -3.68 9.99
C ASP A 132 -15.06 -4.89 9.34
N PHE A 133 -15.88 -5.87 8.96
CA PHE A 133 -15.52 -6.95 8.05
C PHE A 133 -15.86 -6.51 6.64
N LEU A 134 -14.85 -6.51 5.78
CA LEU A 134 -14.93 -5.94 4.45
C LEU A 134 -14.74 -7.02 3.39
N THR A 135 -15.51 -6.94 2.32
CA THR A 135 -15.20 -7.61 1.04
C THR A 135 -14.64 -6.57 0.09
N CYS A 136 -13.42 -6.76 -0.39
CA CYS A 136 -12.68 -5.78 -1.17
C CYS A 136 -12.33 -6.28 -2.56
N ARG A 137 -12.22 -5.35 -3.51
CA ARG A 137 -11.60 -5.55 -4.81
C ARG A 137 -10.50 -4.53 -5.03
N ILE A 138 -9.38 -4.97 -5.59
CA ILE A 138 -8.33 -4.08 -6.07
C ILE A 138 -8.83 -3.40 -7.35
N LEU A 139 -8.68 -2.09 -7.42
CA LEU A 139 -8.99 -1.29 -8.59
C LEU A 139 -7.73 -1.12 -9.45
N PRO A 140 -7.88 -1.05 -10.79
CA PRO A 140 -6.78 -0.83 -11.71
C PRO A 140 -6.15 0.56 -11.58
#